data_AF-A0A2X3EVP1-F1
#
_entry.id   AF-A0A2X3EVP1-F1
#
_cell.length_a   1.000
_cell.length_b   1.000
_cell.length_c   1.000
_cell.angle_alpha   90.00
_cell.angle_beta   90.00
_cell.angle_gamma   90.00
#
_symmetry.space_group_name_H-M   'P 1'
#
loop_
_entity.id
_entity.type
_entity.pdbx_description
1 polymer ?
#
loop_
_entity_poly.entity_id
_entity_poly.type
_entity_poly.pdbx_seq_one_letter_code
_entity_poly.pdbx_strand_id
1 'polypeptide(L)' 'MVECDDGCELSALAAWSAERLARFQQPVRWLRLPETLKNGGIKISRRALCEWVRQQTHATVS' A
#
# COMPACT_ATOMS: atom_id res chain seq x y z
N MET A 1 1.49 -3.33 -6.81
CA MET A 1 2.43 -3.06 -5.71
C MET A 1 3.54 -2.21 -6.29
N VAL A 2 3.99 -1.19 -5.57
CA VAL A 2 5.19 -0.43 -5.92
C VAL A 2 6.29 -0.95 -5.01
N GLU A 3 7.39 -1.40 -5.61
CA GLU A 3 8.60 -1.75 -4.87
C GLU A 3 9.42 -0.48 -4.65
N CYS A 4 10.02 -0.37 -3.47
CA CYS A 4 10.72 0.83 -3.05
C CYS A 4 11.95 0.42 -2.24
N ASP A 5 13.06 1.11 -2.45
CA ASP A 5 14.26 0.94 -1.64
C ASP A 5 14.03 1.34 -0.18
N ASP A 6 14.94 0.86 0.68
CA ASP A 6 14.96 1.20 2.10
C ASP A 6 15.04 2.72 2.30
N GLY A 7 14.10 3.26 3.09
CA GLY A 7 13.97 4.71 3.34
C GLY A 7 13.02 5.46 2.39
N CYS A 8 12.31 4.79 1.48
CA CYS A 8 11.33 5.45 0.63
C CYS A 8 10.14 6.00 1.43
N GLU A 9 9.95 7.32 1.46
CA GLU A 9 8.83 7.94 2.16
C GLU A 9 7.51 7.83 1.39
N LEU A 10 6.42 7.49 2.08
CA LEU A 10 5.07 7.37 1.48
C LEU A 10 4.59 8.71 0.89
N SER A 11 5.04 9.84 1.46
CA SER A 11 4.74 11.18 0.95
C SER A 11 5.36 11.44 -0.42
N ALA A 12 6.56 10.91 -0.69
CA ALA A 12 7.21 11.03 -1.98
C ALA A 12 6.43 10.26 -3.07
N LEU A 13 5.91 9.07 -2.74
CA LEU A 13 5.03 8.31 -3.64
C LEU A 13 3.72 9.05 -3.93
N ALA A 14 3.12 9.66 -2.91
CA ALA A 14 1.91 10.45 -3.07
C ALA A 14 2.15 11.67 -3.98
N ALA A 15 3.25 12.40 -3.77
CA ALA A 15 3.63 13.54 -4.60
C ALA A 15 3.86 13.13 -6.06
N TRP A 16 4.68 12.10 -6.29
CA TRP A 16 4.95 11.55 -7.62
C TRP A 16 3.66 11.12 -8.34
N SER A 17 2.73 10.50 -7.61
CA SER A 17 1.43 10.11 -8.15
C SER A 17 0.56 11.32 -8.49
N ALA A 18 0.59 12.38 -7.68
CA ALA A 18 -0.23 13.56 -7.88
C ALA A 18 0.20 14.38 -9.10
N GLU A 19 1.50 14.36 -9.43
CA GLU A 19 2.03 15.02 -10.63
C GLU A 19 1.62 14.30 -11.94
N ARG A 20 1.28 13.01 -11.86
CA ARG A 20 1.12 12.14 -13.04
C ARG A 20 -0.30 11.65 -13.26
N LEU A 21 -1.10 11.56 -12.19
CA LEU A 21 -2.45 11.00 -12.23
C LEU A 21 -3.49 12.09 -11.95
N ALA A 22 -4.60 12.01 -12.68
CA ALA A 22 -5.78 12.81 -12.36
C ALA A 22 -6.27 12.49 -10.94
N ARG A 23 -6.88 13.46 -10.25
CA ARG A 23 -7.27 13.34 -8.83
C ARG A 23 -8.09 12.08 -8.51
N PHE A 24 -8.97 11.63 -9.40
CA PHE A 24 -9.79 10.44 -9.21
C PHE A 24 -9.04 9.11 -9.40
N GLN A 25 -7.84 9.14 -9.99
CA GLN A 25 -6.95 7.99 -10.13
C GLN A 25 -5.92 7.90 -9.01
N GLN A 26 -5.77 8.96 -8.21
CA GLN A 26 -4.81 9.00 -7.12
C GLN A 26 -5.26 8.06 -5.98
N PRO A 27 -4.36 7.24 -5.43
CA PRO A 27 -4.69 6.40 -4.29
C PRO A 27 -5.10 7.24 -3.08
N VAL A 28 -6.21 6.86 -2.43
CA VAL A 28 -6.71 7.53 -1.22
C VAL A 28 -5.78 7.29 -0.02
N ARG A 29 -5.08 6.15 -0.01
CA ARG A 29 -4.16 5.79 1.07
C ARG A 29 -3.02 4.93 0.55
N TRP A 30 -1.82 5.23 1.03
CA TRP A 30 -0.62 4.44 0.79
C TRP A 30 -0.30 3.62 2.05
N LEU A 31 0.07 2.36 1.85
CA LEU A 31 0.27 1.39 2.93
C LEU A 31 1.53 0.57 2.67
N ARG A 32 2.40 0.43 3.67
CA ARG A 32 3.56 -0.47 3.62
C ARG A 32 3.07 -1.90 3.72
N LEU A 33 3.39 -2.72 2.72
CA LEU A 33 3.02 -4.13 2.80
C LEU A 33 3.95 -4.87 3.77
N PRO A 34 3.42 -5.64 4.74
CA PRO A 34 4.23 -6.49 5.59
C PRO A 34 4.85 -7.64 4.80
N GLU A 35 6.04 -8.05 5.21
CA GLU A 35 6.77 -9.18 4.60
C GLU A 35 6.00 -10.49 4.70
N THR A 36 5.16 -10.66 5.73
CA THR A 36 4.30 -11.83 5.93
C THR A 36 3.34 -12.08 4.77
N LEU A 37 2.94 -11.03 4.04
CA LEU A 37 2.09 -11.16 2.85
C LEU A 37 2.87 -11.41 1.56
N LYS A 38 4.20 -11.24 1.58
CA LYS A 38 5.10 -11.53 0.44
C LYS A 38 5.58 -12.99 0.41
N ASN A 39 5.33 -13.76 1.47
CA ASN A 39 5.84 -15.13 1.64
C ASN A 39 5.18 -16.22 0.76
N GLY A 40 4.31 -15.85 -0.18
CA GLY A 40 3.54 -16.78 -1.01
C GLY A 40 3.95 -16.80 -2.49
N GLY A 41 5.25 -16.97 -2.78
CA GLY A 41 5.76 -17.02 -4.15
C GLY A 41 5.55 -15.72 -4.95
N ILE A 42 5.71 -15.79 -6.28
CA ILE A 42 5.66 -14.65 -7.23
C ILE A 42 4.35 -13.84 -7.14
N LYS A 43 3.27 -14.39 -6.54
CA LYS A 43 1.93 -13.80 -6.57
C LYS A 43 1.32 -13.66 -5.17
N ILE A 44 1.03 -12.42 -4.78
CA ILE A 44 0.35 -12.09 -3.53
C ILE A 44 -1.14 -12.46 -3.61
N SER A 45 -1.65 -13.12 -2.57
CA SER A 45 -3.07 -13.43 -2.44
C SER A 45 -3.89 -12.14 -2.24
N ARG A 46 -4.80 -11.86 -3.17
CA ARG A 46 -5.73 -10.72 -3.05
C ARG A 46 -6.62 -10.83 -1.81
N ARG A 47 -7.01 -12.05 -1.41
CA ARG A 47 -7.86 -12.26 -0.23
C ARG A 47 -7.12 -11.87 1.05
N ALA A 48 -5.89 -12.35 1.21
CA ALA A 48 -5.06 -12.02 2.37
C ALA A 48 -4.74 -10.51 2.42
N LEU A 49 -4.50 -9.89 1.26
CA LEU A 49 -4.31 -8.45 1.17
C LEU A 49 -5.58 -7.68 1.61
N CYS A 50 -6.77 -8.07 1.14
CA CYS A 50 -8.02 -7.43 1.53
C CYS A 50 -8.29 -7.57 3.05
N GLU A 51 -8.06 -8.75 3.61
CA GLU A 51 -8.21 -9.00 5.05
C GLU A 51 -7.25 -8.14 5.86
N TRP A 52 -5.98 -8.07 5.44
CA TRP A 52 -4.98 -7.22 6.09
C TRP A 52 -5.32 -5.73 6.01
N VAL A 53 -5.73 -5.22 4.84
CA VAL A 53 -6.15 -3.81 4.70
C VAL A 53 -7.30 -3.48 5.64
N ARG A 54 -8.28 -4.39 5.79
CA ARG A 54 -9.38 -4.20 6.75
C ARG A 54 -8.87 -4.06 8.18
N GLN A 55 -7.91 -4.88 8.60
CA GLN A 55 -7.30 -4.78 9.93
C GLN A 55 -6.61 -3.42 10.15
N GLN A 56 -5.94 -2.87 9.13
CA GLN A 56 -5.30 -1.55 9.22
C GLN A 56 -6.29 -0.39 9.39
N THR A 57 -7.54 -0.54 8.92
CA THR A 57 -8.58 0.47 9.11
C THR A 57 -9.19 0.41 10.51
N HIS A 58 -9.36 -0.79 11.06
CA HIS A 58 -9.92 -0.98 12.40
C HIS A 58 -8.93 -0.57 13.52
N ALA A 59 -7.62 -0.71 13.30
CA ALA A 59 -6.61 -0.35 14.29
C ALA A 59 -6.48 1.17 14.55
N THR A 60 -7.08 2.03 13.72
CA THR A 60 -7.02 3.50 13.88
C THR A 60 -8.13 4.06 14.80
N VAL A 61 -9.05 3.21 15.29
CA VAL A 61 -10.09 3.59 16.25
C VAL A 61 -9.92 2.78 17.53
N SER A 62 -8.92 3.12 18.34
CA SER A 62 -8.77 2.70 19.74
C SER A 62 -7.88 3.69 20.46
#